data_AF-A0ABD4X4U7-F1
#
_entry.id   AF-A0ABD4X4U7-F1
#
_cell.length_a   1.000
_cell.length_b   1.000
_cell.length_c   1.000
_cell.angle_alpha   90.00
_cell.angle_beta   90.00
_cell.angle_gamma   90.00
#
_symmetry.space_group_name_H-M   'P 1'
#
loop_
_entity.id
_entity.type
_entity.pdbx_description
1 polymer ?
#
loop_
_entity_poly.entity_id
_entity_poly.type
_entity_poly.pdbx_seq_one_letter_code
_entity_poly.pdbx_strand_id
1 'polypeptide(L)'
;MIRWMNVLGALVLALGVGLMLGLGASAQAASDDTVLLTVQIEGDDASTTTFTRDQLMALGQTSFETETIWTSGTQAFTGVSLKDLMAHLGVTSGVLQARAINDYMVEVPLSDAIEGGPIIAYERNGKTMSVRSKGPLWIVYPYDSNPSYKTEAIYSRSIWQLEGINVQR
;
A
#
# COMPACT_ATOMS: atom_id res chain seq x y z
N MET A 1 78.48 -20.35 22.29
CA MET A 1 79.34 -21.12 21.37
C MET A 1 78.45 -22.00 20.50
N ILE A 2 78.54 -21.83 19.16
CA ILE A 2 78.61 -22.89 18.13
C ILE A 2 77.49 -23.98 18.20
N ARG A 3 76.57 -24.19 17.25
CA ARG A 3 76.71 -24.33 15.79
C ARG A 3 75.35 -24.52 15.11
N TRP A 4 75.27 -24.08 13.87
CA TRP A 4 74.24 -24.39 12.86
C TRP A 4 74.31 -25.85 12.38
N MET A 5 73.18 -26.42 11.91
CA MET A 5 73.08 -27.11 10.62
C MET A 5 71.61 -27.27 10.16
N ASN A 6 71.36 -26.91 8.90
CA ASN A 6 70.17 -27.20 8.09
C ASN A 6 70.03 -28.75 7.87
N VAL A 7 68.95 -29.39 7.37
CA VAL A 7 68.33 -29.27 6.02
C VAL A 7 67.13 -30.29 5.91
N LEU A 8 66.01 -29.82 5.34
CA LEU A 8 64.95 -30.46 4.50
C LEU A 8 64.09 -31.69 4.89
N GLY A 9 62.78 -31.52 4.59
CA GLY A 9 61.85 -32.54 4.07
C GLY A 9 60.66 -32.81 4.99
N ALA A 10 59.38 -32.71 4.61
CA ALA A 10 58.72 -32.43 3.35
C ALA A 10 57.31 -31.90 3.62
N LEU A 11 56.85 -31.10 2.66
CA LEU A 11 55.53 -30.49 2.52
C LEU A 11 54.44 -31.56 2.31
N VAL A 12 53.34 -31.53 3.08
CA VAL A 12 52.04 -32.06 2.64
C VAL A 12 50.98 -31.02 2.94
N LEU A 13 50.61 -30.28 1.89
CA LEU A 13 49.42 -29.42 1.86
C LEU A 13 48.17 -30.31 1.90
N ALA A 14 47.34 -30.17 2.93
CA ALA A 14 45.94 -30.57 2.88
C ALA A 14 45.10 -29.30 2.74
N LEU A 15 44.75 -28.97 1.50
CA LEU A 15 43.77 -27.95 1.13
C LEU A 15 42.36 -28.45 1.52
N GLY A 16 41.90 -28.05 2.70
CA GLY A 16 40.48 -28.15 3.07
C GLY A 16 39.72 -26.95 2.54
N VAL A 17 39.18 -27.03 1.32
CA VAL A 17 38.20 -26.06 0.81
C VAL A 17 36.87 -26.34 1.50
N GLY A 18 36.59 -25.60 2.57
CA GLY A 18 35.28 -25.59 3.21
C GLY A 18 34.27 -24.85 2.33
N LEU A 19 33.43 -25.59 1.62
CA LEU A 19 32.27 -25.06 0.91
C LEU A 19 31.22 -24.61 1.95
N MET A 20 31.26 -23.34 2.36
CA MET A 20 30.17 -22.72 3.11
C MET A 20 28.97 -22.54 2.17
N LEU A 21 28.06 -23.51 2.18
CA LEU A 21 26.72 -23.37 1.62
C LEU A 21 25.98 -22.31 2.44
N GLY A 22 25.82 -21.12 1.84
CA GLY A 22 24.99 -20.07 2.40
C GLY A 22 23.55 -20.56 2.49
N LEU A 23 23.04 -20.70 3.72
CA LEU A 23 21.60 -20.74 3.95
C LEU A 23 21.06 -19.35 3.62
N GLY A 24 20.58 -19.17 2.39
CA GLY A 24 19.67 -18.08 2.06
C GLY A 24 18.39 -18.30 2.85
N ALA A 25 18.24 -17.61 3.98
CA ALA A 25 16.95 -17.44 4.61
C ALA A 25 16.11 -16.57 3.68
N SER A 26 15.30 -17.19 2.84
CA SER A 26 14.19 -16.50 2.17
C SER A 26 13.31 -15.94 3.27
N ALA A 27 13.37 -14.63 3.50
CA ALA A 27 12.41 -13.94 4.33
C ALA A 27 11.07 -14.01 3.59
N GLN A 28 10.30 -15.07 3.87
CA GLN A 28 8.91 -15.14 3.48
C GLN A 28 8.24 -13.96 4.20
N ALA A 29 7.85 -12.92 3.46
CA ALA A 29 7.03 -11.85 4.01
C ALA A 29 5.81 -12.54 4.65
N ALA A 30 5.63 -12.33 5.96
CA ALA A 30 4.44 -12.81 6.64
C ALA A 30 3.25 -12.13 5.96
N SER A 31 2.35 -12.92 5.37
CA SER A 31 1.11 -12.37 4.83
C SER A 31 0.34 -11.74 5.99
N ASP A 32 0.06 -10.45 5.87
CA ASP A 32 -0.78 -9.76 6.85
C ASP A 32 -2.22 -10.15 6.56
N ASP A 33 -2.70 -11.21 7.23
CA ASP A 33 -4.06 -11.73 7.09
C ASP A 33 -5.14 -10.77 7.65
N THR A 34 -4.73 -9.58 8.13
CA THR A 34 -5.64 -8.55 8.63
C THR A 34 -6.43 -7.92 7.47
N VAL A 35 -7.76 -8.00 7.55
CA VAL A 35 -8.64 -7.28 6.63
C VAL A 35 -8.49 -5.78 6.84
N LEU A 36 -8.15 -5.04 5.78
CA LEU A 36 -8.01 -3.58 5.79
C LEU A 36 -9.19 -2.87 5.13
N LEU A 37 -9.79 -3.48 4.11
CA LEU A 37 -10.92 -2.90 3.39
C LEU A 37 -11.98 -3.96 3.14
N THR A 38 -13.23 -3.61 3.43
CA THR A 38 -14.40 -4.37 2.99
C THR A 38 -15.14 -3.56 1.94
N VAL A 39 -15.38 -4.14 0.77
CA VAL A 39 -16.20 -3.54 -0.29
C VAL A 39 -17.48 -4.33 -0.45
N GLN A 40 -18.61 -3.66 -0.33
CA GLN A 40 -19.95 -4.19 -0.52
C GLN A 40 -20.54 -3.57 -1.78
N ILE A 41 -21.10 -4.39 -2.65
CA ILE A 41 -21.85 -3.96 -3.82
C ILE A 41 -23.31 -4.27 -3.56
N GLU A 42 -24.17 -3.27 -3.64
CA GLU A 42 -25.63 -3.43 -3.53
C GLU A 42 -26.28 -3.65 -4.90
N GLY A 43 -27.51 -4.17 -4.88
CA GLY A 43 -28.31 -4.45 -6.07
C GLY A 43 -28.43 -5.93 -6.41
N ASP A 44 -28.82 -6.24 -7.64
CA ASP A 44 -29.09 -7.62 -8.09
C ASP A 44 -27.84 -8.51 -8.06
N ASP A 45 -26.65 -7.92 -8.26
CA ASP A 45 -25.34 -8.59 -8.18
C ASP A 45 -24.66 -8.37 -6.82
N ALA A 46 -25.45 -8.41 -5.74
CA ALA A 46 -24.95 -8.13 -4.40
C ALA A 46 -23.76 -9.02 -4.03
N SER A 47 -22.66 -8.40 -3.60
CA SER A 47 -21.44 -9.12 -3.24
C SER A 47 -20.66 -8.38 -2.17
N THR A 48 -19.83 -9.12 -1.43
CA THR A 48 -18.92 -8.57 -0.43
C THR A 48 -17.53 -9.14 -0.68
N THR A 49 -16.55 -8.25 -0.85
CA THR A 49 -15.14 -8.60 -1.03
C THR A 49 -14.33 -7.94 0.07
N THR A 50 -13.38 -8.69 0.64
CA THR A 50 -12.44 -8.17 1.64
C THR A 50 -11.04 -8.15 1.07
N PHE A 51 -10.25 -7.17 1.48
CA PHE A 51 -8.87 -7.01 1.05
C PHE A 51 -7.94 -6.86 2.24
N THR A 52 -6.91 -7.69 2.27
CA THR A 52 -5.68 -7.49 3.04
C THR A 52 -4.78 -6.46 2.36
N ARG A 53 -3.72 -6.03 3.04
CA ARG A 53 -2.71 -5.14 2.44
C ARG A 53 -2.10 -5.73 1.19
N ASP A 54 -1.66 -6.99 1.26
CA ASP A 54 -0.96 -7.65 0.16
C ASP A 54 -1.87 -7.81 -1.06
N GLN A 55 -3.16 -8.06 -0.83
CA GLN A 55 -4.16 -8.10 -1.90
C GLN A 55 -4.34 -6.71 -2.56
N LEU A 56 -4.41 -5.63 -1.78
CA LEU A 56 -4.47 -4.27 -2.34
C LEU A 56 -3.22 -3.94 -3.16
N MET A 57 -2.04 -4.33 -2.68
CA MET A 57 -0.77 -4.13 -3.40
C MET A 57 -0.73 -4.93 -4.72
N ALA A 58 -1.28 -6.13 -4.73
CA ALA A 58 -1.34 -7.00 -5.91
C ALA A 58 -2.23 -6.46 -7.03
N LEU A 59 -3.16 -5.54 -6.74
CA LEU A 59 -3.99 -4.86 -7.75
C LEU A 59 -3.22 -3.82 -8.56
N GLY A 60 -2.03 -3.43 -8.11
CA GLY A 60 -1.22 -2.39 -8.72
C GLY A 60 -0.97 -1.25 -7.73
N GLN A 61 0.28 -0.80 -7.69
CA GLN A 61 0.70 0.31 -6.85
C GLN A 61 0.66 1.62 -7.64
N THR A 62 0.05 2.64 -7.05
CA THR A 62 0.04 4.02 -7.54
C THR A 62 0.58 4.95 -6.46
N SER A 63 1.43 5.89 -6.86
CA SER A 63 2.05 6.86 -5.96
C SER A 63 2.01 8.26 -6.56
N PHE A 64 1.83 9.27 -5.71
CA PHE A 64 1.97 10.68 -6.09
C PHE A 64 2.38 11.53 -4.89
N GLU A 65 2.85 12.74 -5.18
CA GLU A 65 3.14 13.76 -4.17
C GLU A 65 2.10 14.89 -4.25
N THR A 66 1.63 15.36 -3.08
CA THR A 66 0.73 16.51 -2.98
C THR A 66 0.80 17.13 -1.59
N GLU A 67 0.53 18.43 -1.49
CA GLU A 67 0.17 19.08 -0.24
C GLU A 67 -1.28 18.76 0.13
N THR A 68 -1.59 18.75 1.44
CA THR A 68 -2.95 18.58 1.94
C THR A 68 -3.24 19.63 3.01
N ILE A 69 -4.51 19.95 3.22
CA ILE A 69 -4.93 20.88 4.28
C ILE A 69 -4.82 20.27 5.69
N TRP A 70 -4.54 18.96 5.80
CA TRP A 70 -4.46 18.23 7.07
C TRP A 70 -3.04 17.82 7.47
N THR A 71 -2.03 18.16 6.66
CA THR A 71 -0.62 17.84 6.87
C THR A 71 0.24 19.06 6.56
N SER A 72 1.48 19.07 7.04
CA SER A 72 2.42 20.16 6.75
C SER A 72 3.36 19.79 5.61
N GLY A 73 3.40 20.63 4.56
CA GLY A 73 4.25 20.45 3.38
C GLY A 73 3.80 19.31 2.47
N THR A 74 4.59 19.08 1.43
CA THR A 74 4.37 18.01 0.44
C THR A 74 4.45 16.63 1.09
N GLN A 75 3.46 15.79 0.81
CA GLN A 75 3.41 14.40 1.26
C GLN A 75 3.47 13.46 0.06
N ALA A 76 4.22 12.37 0.18
CA ALA A 76 4.18 11.27 -0.77
C ALA A 76 3.15 10.22 -0.31
N PHE A 77 2.15 9.92 -1.13
CA PHE A 77 1.17 8.87 -0.87
C PHE A 77 1.41 7.68 -1.78
N THR A 78 1.13 6.48 -1.26
CA THR A 78 1.23 5.22 -2.01
C THR A 78 0.06 4.33 -1.64
N GLY A 79 -0.57 3.76 -2.66
CA GLY A 79 -1.86 3.08 -2.54
C GLY A 79 -2.23 2.28 -3.79
N VAL A 80 -3.48 1.85 -3.83
CA VAL A 80 -4.13 1.34 -5.05
C VAL A 80 -5.00 2.44 -5.66
N SER A 81 -5.01 2.55 -7.00
CA SER A 81 -5.92 3.43 -7.71
C SER A 81 -7.38 3.10 -7.43
N LEU A 82 -8.22 4.10 -7.15
CA LEU A 82 -9.66 3.88 -6.98
C LEU A 82 -10.28 3.33 -8.27
N LYS A 83 -9.81 3.80 -9.43
CA LYS A 83 -10.19 3.27 -10.75
C LYS A 83 -9.91 1.78 -10.87
N ASP A 84 -8.69 1.36 -10.53
CA ASP A 84 -8.27 -0.02 -10.73
C ASP A 84 -8.95 -0.97 -9.74
N LEU A 85 -9.19 -0.53 -8.50
CA LEU A 85 -10.00 -1.29 -7.54
C LEU A 85 -11.44 -1.48 -8.02
N MET A 86 -12.09 -0.42 -8.49
CA MET A 86 -13.47 -0.51 -8.98
C MET A 86 -13.56 -1.36 -10.25
N ALA A 87 -12.58 -1.24 -11.16
CA ALA A 87 -12.49 -2.08 -12.35
C ALA A 87 -12.27 -3.56 -12.00
N HIS A 88 -11.43 -3.87 -11.02
CA HIS A 88 -11.22 -5.22 -10.52
C HIS A 88 -12.51 -5.86 -10.00
N LEU A 89 -13.37 -5.06 -9.36
CA LEU A 89 -14.67 -5.48 -8.84
C LEU A 89 -15.81 -5.44 -9.88
N GLY A 90 -15.52 -5.07 -11.14
CA GLY A 90 -16.54 -4.95 -12.19
C GLY A 90 -17.55 -3.83 -11.94
N VAL A 91 -17.19 -2.79 -11.17
CA VAL A 91 -18.05 -1.65 -10.86
C VAL A 91 -17.89 -0.57 -11.93
N THR A 92 -18.99 -0.25 -12.62
CA THR A 92 -18.99 0.69 -13.76
C THR A 92 -19.87 1.92 -13.58
N SER A 93 -20.78 1.93 -12.60
CA SER A 93 -21.60 3.08 -12.21
C SER A 93 -21.93 3.06 -10.72
N GLY A 94 -22.38 4.20 -10.19
CA GLY A 94 -22.88 4.33 -8.82
C GLY A 94 -22.18 5.40 -7.99
N VAL A 95 -22.49 5.37 -6.69
CA VAL A 95 -21.88 6.21 -5.66
C VAL A 95 -21.23 5.32 -4.62
N LEU A 96 -20.00 5.65 -4.23
CA LEU A 96 -19.25 4.94 -3.21
C LEU A 96 -19.51 5.63 -1.87
N GLN A 97 -20.23 4.97 -0.99
CA GLN A 97 -20.34 5.37 0.41
C GLN A 97 -19.13 4.82 1.16
N ALA A 98 -18.11 5.66 1.34
CA ALA A 98 -16.87 5.31 2.02
C ALA A 98 -17.02 5.56 3.53
N ARG A 99 -16.68 4.56 4.36
CA ARG A 99 -16.87 4.54 5.81
C ARG A 99 -15.55 4.37 6.55
N ALA A 100 -15.32 5.21 7.56
CA ALA A 100 -14.18 5.14 8.45
C ALA A 100 -14.46 4.28 9.71
N ILE A 101 -13.41 3.92 10.45
CA ILE A 101 -13.49 3.10 11.68
C ILE A 101 -14.38 3.69 12.79
N ASN A 102 -14.72 4.97 12.71
CA ASN A 102 -15.59 5.68 13.64
C ASN A 102 -17.00 5.91 13.08
N ASP A 103 -17.38 5.18 12.04
CA ASP A 103 -18.65 5.24 11.33
C ASP A 103 -18.94 6.59 10.63
N TYR A 104 -17.94 7.48 10.54
CA TYR A 104 -18.04 8.63 9.65
C TYR A 104 -18.09 8.17 8.20
N MET A 105 -18.99 8.75 7.42
CA MET A 105 -19.20 8.38 6.02
C MET A 105 -19.15 9.59 5.09
N VAL A 106 -18.65 9.35 3.88
CA VAL A 106 -18.64 10.31 2.78
C VAL A 106 -19.09 9.63 1.50
N GLU A 107 -19.65 10.41 0.58
CA GLU A 107 -20.02 9.93 -0.75
C GLU A 107 -18.98 10.34 -1.79
N VAL A 108 -18.41 9.36 -2.47
CA VAL A 108 -17.49 9.55 -3.58
C VAL A 108 -18.19 9.08 -4.86
N PRO A 109 -18.52 9.98 -5.80
CA PRO A 109 -19.06 9.57 -7.09
C PRO A 109 -18.09 8.64 -7.81
N LEU A 110 -18.58 7.55 -8.42
CA LEU A 110 -17.70 6.67 -9.20
C LEU A 110 -17.03 7.41 -10.37
N SER A 111 -17.62 8.51 -10.86
CA SER A 111 -17.00 9.38 -11.86
C SER A 111 -15.65 9.98 -11.45
N ASP A 112 -15.32 9.97 -10.15
CA ASP A 112 -14.01 10.38 -9.66
C ASP A 112 -12.94 9.29 -9.87
N ALA A 113 -13.34 8.02 -10.05
CA ALA A 113 -12.45 6.87 -10.24
C ALA A 113 -11.89 6.82 -11.67
N ILE A 114 -11.04 7.79 -11.98
CA ILE A 114 -10.40 7.98 -13.31
C ILE A 114 -8.88 7.82 -13.24
N GLU A 115 -8.25 7.76 -14.42
CA GLU A 115 -6.79 7.77 -14.55
C GLU A 115 -6.21 9.07 -13.95
N GLY A 116 -5.20 8.94 -13.08
CA GLY A 116 -4.65 10.08 -12.33
C GLY A 116 -5.60 10.68 -11.28
N GLY A 117 -6.70 9.98 -10.95
CA GLY A 117 -7.65 10.35 -9.91
C GLY A 117 -7.21 9.94 -8.50
N PRO A 118 -8.16 9.76 -7.56
CA PRO A 118 -7.84 9.40 -6.20
C PRO A 118 -7.31 7.97 -6.07
N ILE A 119 -6.51 7.77 -5.03
CA ILE A 119 -6.03 6.45 -4.60
C ILE A 119 -6.59 6.13 -3.21
N ILE A 120 -6.65 4.83 -2.89
CA ILE A 120 -6.75 4.36 -1.51
C ILE A 120 -5.32 4.12 -1.00
N ALA A 121 -4.78 5.13 -0.32
CA ALA A 121 -3.43 5.11 0.22
C ALA A 121 -3.35 4.20 1.45
N TYR A 122 -2.34 3.33 1.50
CA TYR A 122 -1.94 2.55 2.68
C TYR A 122 -0.57 2.98 3.23
N GLU A 123 0.15 3.84 2.50
CA GLU A 123 1.43 4.42 2.86
C GLU A 123 1.44 5.94 2.69
N ARG A 124 2.16 6.60 3.60
CA ARG A 124 2.49 8.02 3.52
C ARG A 124 3.95 8.24 3.89
N ASN A 125 4.69 8.94 3.04
CA ASN A 125 6.12 9.22 3.16
C ASN A 125 6.94 7.93 3.37
N GLY A 126 6.65 6.90 2.56
CA GLY A 126 7.34 5.60 2.57
C GLY A 126 7.09 4.76 3.83
N LYS A 127 6.05 5.07 4.61
CA LYS A 127 5.71 4.33 5.83
C LYS A 127 4.24 3.96 5.86
N THR A 128 3.95 2.76 6.33
CA THR A 128 2.58 2.32 6.62
C THR A 128 1.88 3.29 7.55
N MET A 129 0.65 3.65 7.21
CA MET A 129 -0.14 4.57 8.05
C MET A 129 -0.78 3.81 9.22
N SER A 130 -0.44 4.21 10.45
CA SER A 130 -1.15 3.76 11.65
C SER A 130 -2.46 4.53 11.83
N VAL A 131 -3.38 4.04 12.67
CA VAL A 131 -4.61 4.77 13.06
C VAL A 131 -4.31 6.18 13.56
N ARG A 132 -3.28 6.35 14.38
CA ARG A 132 -2.83 7.67 14.89
C ARG A 132 -2.26 8.58 13.80
N SER A 133 -1.89 7.99 12.66
CA SER A 133 -1.29 8.66 11.52
C SER A 133 -2.23 8.74 10.32
N LYS A 134 -3.56 8.73 10.54
CA LYS A 134 -4.60 8.77 9.50
C LYS A 134 -4.72 7.50 8.64
N GLY A 135 -4.19 6.36 9.11
CA GLY A 135 -4.38 5.05 8.49
C GLY A 135 -5.51 4.23 9.14
N PRO A 136 -5.69 2.95 8.80
CA PRO A 136 -4.83 2.16 7.92
C PRO A 136 -4.92 2.57 6.45
N LEU A 137 -6.07 3.10 6.03
CA LEU A 137 -6.32 3.55 4.67
C LEU A 137 -6.81 5.00 4.62
N TRP A 138 -6.52 5.68 3.52
CA TRP A 138 -6.99 7.04 3.24
C TRP A 138 -7.33 7.21 1.76
N ILE A 139 -8.54 7.64 1.43
CA ILE A 139 -8.85 8.15 0.08
C ILE A 139 -8.21 9.52 -0.09
N VAL A 140 -7.26 9.65 -1.00
CA VAL A 140 -6.51 10.89 -1.24
C VAL A 140 -6.51 11.20 -2.73
N TYR A 141 -6.78 12.46 -3.06
CA TYR A 141 -6.69 12.98 -4.42
C TYR A 141 -5.32 13.65 -4.63
N PRO A 142 -4.78 13.67 -5.87
CA PRO A 142 -3.56 14.40 -6.18
C PRO A 142 -3.86 15.90 -6.32
N TYR A 143 -4.11 16.60 -5.21
CA TYR A 143 -4.62 17.97 -5.21
C TYR A 143 -3.75 18.95 -6.03
N ASP A 144 -2.44 18.73 -6.07
CA ASP A 144 -1.50 19.58 -6.81
C ASP A 144 -1.40 19.26 -8.31
N SER A 145 -1.94 18.13 -8.77
CA SER A 145 -1.91 17.78 -10.21
C SER A 145 -2.98 18.52 -11.02
N ASN A 146 -4.11 18.86 -10.38
CA ASN A 146 -5.22 19.54 -11.03
C ASN A 146 -5.96 20.48 -10.05
N PRO A 147 -6.07 21.78 -10.34
CA PRO A 147 -6.82 22.73 -9.51
C PRO A 147 -8.28 22.33 -9.25
N SER A 148 -8.91 21.52 -10.11
CA SER A 148 -10.27 21.02 -9.87
C SER A 148 -10.37 20.15 -8.61
N TYR A 149 -9.26 19.54 -8.17
CA TYR A 149 -9.18 18.79 -6.92
C TYR A 149 -9.12 19.68 -5.67
N LYS A 150 -8.85 20.98 -5.82
CA LYS A 150 -8.76 21.93 -4.69
C LYS A 150 -10.09 22.58 -4.36
N THR A 151 -11.13 21.78 -4.18
CA THR A 151 -12.48 22.23 -3.82
C THR A 151 -12.91 21.63 -2.49
N GLU A 152 -13.77 22.34 -1.75
CA GLU A 152 -14.30 21.86 -0.47
C GLU A 152 -14.98 20.48 -0.60
N ALA A 153 -15.71 20.26 -1.70
CA ALA A 153 -16.35 18.98 -1.99
C ALA A 153 -15.36 17.83 -2.18
N ILE A 154 -14.19 18.06 -2.77
CA ILE A 154 -13.19 17.00 -2.95
C ILE A 154 -12.36 16.79 -1.68
N TYR A 155 -12.09 17.86 -0.93
CA TYR A 155 -11.51 17.72 0.39
C TYR A 155 -12.42 16.93 1.34
N SER A 156 -13.73 17.14 1.31
CA SER A 156 -14.67 16.38 2.15
C SER A 156 -14.75 14.90 1.78
N ARG A 157 -14.53 14.54 0.51
CA ARG A 157 -14.44 13.13 0.03
C ARG A 157 -13.19 12.40 0.51
N SER A 158 -12.19 13.13 1.01
CA SER A 158 -10.89 12.55 1.36
C SER A 158 -10.89 11.99 2.77
N ILE A 159 -11.41 10.77 2.90
CA ILE A 159 -11.65 10.10 4.19
C ILE A 159 -10.47 9.23 4.63
N TRP A 160 -9.94 9.50 5.82
CA TRP A 160 -8.90 8.67 6.47
C TRP A 160 -9.52 7.65 7.42
N GLN A 161 -8.70 6.70 7.89
CA GLN A 161 -9.18 5.56 8.67
C GLN A 161 -10.28 4.79 7.94
N LEU A 162 -10.22 4.75 6.61
CA LEU A 162 -11.16 4.01 5.78
C LEU A 162 -11.09 2.52 6.12
N GLU A 163 -12.24 1.90 6.31
CA GLU A 163 -12.37 0.45 6.50
C GLU A 163 -13.41 -0.20 5.58
N GLY A 164 -14.35 0.59 5.04
CA GLY A 164 -15.46 0.08 4.25
C GLY A 164 -15.83 0.97 3.07
N ILE A 165 -16.24 0.36 1.97
CA ILE A 165 -16.91 1.03 0.86
C ILE A 165 -18.19 0.27 0.55
N ASN A 166 -19.32 0.96 0.55
CA ASN A 166 -20.57 0.43 0.04
C ASN A 166 -20.91 1.10 -1.29
N VAL A 167 -21.10 0.31 -2.34
CA VAL A 167 -21.40 0.78 -3.69
C VAL A 167 -22.91 0.76 -3.91
N GLN A 168 -23.51 1.94 -4.01
CA GLN A 168 -24.92 2.13 -4.30
C GLN A 168 -25.10 2.37 -5.81
N ARG A 169 -25.96 1.58 -6.46
CA ARG A 169 -26.22 1.61 -7.91
C ARG A 169 -27.66 1.99 -8.23
#